data_AF-A0A958XGP0-F1
#
_entry.id   AF-A0A958XGP0-F1
#
_cell.length_a   1.000
_cell.length_b   1.000
_cell.length_c   1.000
_cell.angle_alpha   90.00
_cell.angle_beta   90.00
_cell.angle_gamma   90.00
#
_symmetry.space_group_name_H-M   'P 1'
#
loop_
_entity.id
_entity.type
_entity.pdbx_description
1 polymer ?
#
loop_
_entity_poly.entity_id
_entity_poly.type
_entity_poly.pdbx_seq_one_letter_code
_entity_poly.pdbx_strand_id
1 'polypeptide(L)'
;MLRWIIEPDSKMEQLYTAIAEKKVQTDEDASEIFSDAGNNGTSLTSVKSKLKERLLDSFFLLHFKEANFTSRQKAFYECYKKWATVMTLLSRNAKVVGIDLLERLLRHTTHFEFTELTLDILRVLRLQYSIVDGDIKKYEAVKVQYEEYEAIWMMENKAEKYYSELMVQFTNSKSTQLEVVEQAKGYYAELAPFMEKCNSFKLHMFGRLVEMMIYNGENDYVNTARLCEDAIRFFDQKDYDSGLPLQVFYYNLIVCYLQLREFEKGQAVINRCGYYFEEGTFNWFKLQELFFLLATHSGHYEEAYWLYEKVVNYPRFEEKAVQITEMWKIYQAYLFFLIKIGKIPPGIVSGKISKFRITKFLNEISLFSKDKRGMNISVLIVQILHALAEKNYDQTAERIETIEKYC
;
A
#
# COMPACT_ATOMS: atom_id res chain seq x y z
N MET A 1 29.13 -2.36 -9.56
CA MET A 1 28.03 -2.30 -10.55
C MET A 1 27.87 -0.89 -11.10
N LEU A 2 27.85 0.14 -10.23
CA LEU A 2 27.70 1.55 -10.63
C LEU A 2 28.69 2.01 -11.73
N ARG A 3 29.98 1.70 -11.62
CA ARG A 3 31.02 2.03 -12.63
C ARG A 3 30.77 1.48 -14.04
N TRP A 4 29.87 0.50 -14.18
CA TRP A 4 29.49 -0.10 -15.46
C TRP A 4 28.18 0.49 -16.01
N ILE A 5 27.48 1.27 -15.19
CA ILE A 5 26.19 1.91 -15.48
C ILE A 5 26.43 3.41 -15.74
N ILE A 6 27.28 4.02 -14.93
CA ILE A 6 27.68 5.42 -14.99
C ILE A 6 29.19 5.47 -15.21
N GLU A 7 29.62 6.33 -16.13
CA GLU A 7 31.04 6.58 -16.39
C GLU A 7 31.72 7.16 -15.14
N PRO A 8 32.83 6.57 -14.67
CA PRO A 8 33.59 7.10 -13.54
C PRO A 8 34.06 8.53 -13.78
N ASP A 9 34.11 9.33 -12.71
CA ASP A 9 34.54 10.74 -12.72
C ASP A 9 33.66 11.67 -13.59
N SER A 10 32.50 11.18 -14.06
CA SER A 10 31.57 11.97 -14.86
C SER A 10 30.67 12.85 -13.99
N LYS A 11 30.13 13.94 -14.59
CA LYS A 11 29.09 14.78 -13.95
C LYS A 11 27.85 13.97 -13.52
N MET A 12 27.58 12.85 -14.20
CA MET A 12 26.47 11.95 -13.86
C MET A 12 26.76 11.18 -12.56
N GLU A 13 27.99 10.70 -12.36
CA GLU A 13 28.38 10.00 -11.13
C GLU A 13 28.38 10.95 -9.93
N GLN A 14 28.88 12.18 -10.14
CA GLN A 14 28.85 13.24 -9.13
C GLN A 14 27.41 13.55 -8.70
N LEU A 15 26.49 13.74 -9.66
CA LEU A 15 25.08 13.98 -9.36
C LEU A 15 24.43 12.79 -8.65
N TYR A 16 24.68 11.56 -9.15
CA TYR A 16 24.12 10.35 -8.55
C TYR A 16 24.57 10.19 -7.08
N THR A 17 25.86 10.34 -6.82
CA THR A 17 26.45 10.19 -5.47
C THR A 17 25.90 11.26 -4.53
N ALA A 18 25.82 12.51 -4.98
CA ALA A 18 25.26 13.60 -4.19
C ALA A 18 23.78 13.39 -3.84
N ILE A 19 22.98 12.85 -4.77
CA ILE A 19 21.58 12.47 -4.52
C ILE A 19 21.51 11.29 -3.54
N ALA A 20 22.30 10.24 -3.77
CA ALA A 20 22.30 9.04 -2.94
C ALA A 20 22.71 9.32 -1.48
N GLU A 21 23.64 10.26 -1.30
CA GLU A 21 24.10 10.73 0.02
C GLU A 21 23.20 11.83 0.62
N LYS A 22 22.11 12.19 -0.05
CA LYS A 22 21.16 13.25 0.35
C LYS A 22 21.79 14.65 0.50
N LYS A 23 22.92 14.89 -0.19
CA LYS A 23 23.58 16.21 -0.27
C LYS A 23 22.86 17.17 -1.22
N VAL A 24 22.07 16.63 -2.14
CA VAL A 24 21.25 17.39 -3.09
C VAL A 24 19.79 17.03 -2.88
N GLN A 25 18.96 18.03 -2.62
CA GLN A 25 17.50 17.88 -2.52
C GLN A 25 16.76 18.81 -3.47
N THR A 26 17.43 19.86 -3.96
CA THR A 26 16.89 20.86 -4.89
C THR A 26 17.73 21.00 -6.16
N ASP A 27 17.15 21.69 -7.15
CA ASP A 27 17.84 21.99 -8.40
C ASP A 27 18.94 23.03 -8.21
N GLU A 28 18.76 23.90 -7.21
CA GLU A 28 19.74 24.86 -6.74
C GLU A 28 20.96 24.15 -6.14
N ASP A 29 20.76 23.21 -5.22
CA ASP A 29 21.86 22.41 -4.63
C ASP A 29 22.66 21.67 -5.72
N ALA A 30 21.94 21.12 -6.71
CA ALA A 30 22.56 20.40 -7.82
C ALA A 30 23.35 21.34 -8.74
N SER A 31 22.91 22.60 -8.89
CA SER A 31 23.59 23.60 -9.72
C SER A 31 24.88 24.08 -9.08
N GLU A 32 24.92 24.21 -7.74
CA GLU A 32 26.12 24.57 -6.99
C GLU A 32 27.26 23.55 -7.15
N ILE A 33 26.95 22.26 -7.30
CA ILE A 33 27.96 21.22 -7.56
C ILE A 33 28.69 21.44 -8.88
N PHE A 34 28.02 22.04 -9.87
CA PHE A 34 28.56 22.20 -11.22
C PHE A 34 29.09 23.61 -11.52
N SER A 35 28.95 24.57 -10.60
CA SER A 35 29.39 25.96 -10.79
C SER A 35 30.89 26.18 -10.60
N ASP A 36 31.59 25.34 -9.83
CA ASP A 36 33.04 25.49 -9.57
C ASP A 36 33.95 24.90 -10.66
N ALA A 37 33.39 24.15 -11.62
CA ALA A 37 34.15 23.59 -12.74
C ALA A 37 34.16 24.57 -13.92
N GLY A 38 35.23 25.36 -14.03
CA GLY A 38 35.45 26.34 -15.08
C GLY A 38 35.03 25.89 -16.49
N ASN A 39 34.00 26.56 -17.00
CA ASN A 39 33.53 26.68 -18.40
C ASN A 39 32.84 25.51 -19.13
N ASN A 40 31.80 25.93 -19.87
CA ASN A 40 31.22 25.37 -21.10
C ASN A 40 30.27 24.14 -21.05
N GLY A 41 28.97 24.44 -21.11
CA GLY A 41 28.09 23.91 -22.17
C GLY A 41 27.13 22.77 -21.81
N THR A 42 27.29 22.08 -20.68
CA THR A 42 26.33 21.03 -20.29
C THR A 42 25.36 21.57 -19.25
N SER A 43 24.14 21.90 -19.68
CA SER A 43 23.04 22.26 -18.78
C SER A 43 22.80 21.14 -17.76
N LEU A 44 22.55 21.48 -16.50
CA LEU A 44 22.11 20.54 -15.45
C LEU A 44 20.96 19.65 -15.96
N THR A 45 20.06 20.21 -16.75
CA THR A 45 18.96 19.50 -17.41
C THR A 45 19.47 18.35 -18.30
N SER A 46 20.56 18.56 -19.04
CA SER A 46 21.18 17.52 -19.87
C SER A 46 21.80 16.41 -19.02
N VAL A 47 22.51 16.77 -17.94
CA VAL A 47 23.11 15.79 -17.02
C VAL A 47 22.02 14.95 -16.34
N LYS A 48 20.94 15.59 -15.86
CA LYS A 48 19.77 14.90 -15.29
C LYS A 48 19.13 13.96 -16.29
N SER A 49 18.90 14.40 -17.53
CA SER A 49 18.28 13.59 -18.57
C SER A 49 19.15 12.36 -18.88
N LYS A 50 20.45 12.55 -19.09
CA LYS A 50 21.38 11.44 -19.38
C LYS A 50 21.52 10.47 -18.22
N LEU A 51 21.60 10.99 -16.98
CA LEU A 51 21.62 10.15 -15.78
C LEU A 51 20.34 9.32 -15.69
N LYS A 52 19.17 9.94 -15.88
CA LYS A 52 17.88 9.24 -15.88
C LYS A 52 17.84 8.14 -16.95
N GLU A 53 18.25 8.44 -18.18
CA GLU A 53 18.32 7.47 -19.27
C GLU A 53 19.24 6.29 -18.94
N ARG A 54 20.45 6.56 -18.45
CA ARG A 54 21.40 5.50 -18.05
C ARG A 54 20.89 4.62 -16.91
N LEU A 55 20.21 5.21 -15.92
CA LEU A 55 19.60 4.46 -14.83
C LEU A 55 18.45 3.58 -15.34
N LEU A 56 17.64 4.08 -16.29
CA LEU A 56 16.56 3.31 -16.92
C LEU A 56 17.10 2.16 -17.78
N ASP A 57 18.13 2.39 -18.60
CA ASP A 57 18.77 1.34 -19.40
C ASP A 57 19.31 0.20 -18.53
N SER A 58 19.81 0.57 -17.35
CA SER A 58 20.42 -0.37 -16.41
C SER A 58 19.40 -1.10 -15.54
N PHE A 59 18.12 -0.73 -15.59
CA PHE A 59 17.05 -1.33 -14.79
C PHE A 59 16.93 -2.84 -15.02
N PHE A 60 17.15 -3.30 -16.25
CA PHE A 60 17.14 -4.74 -16.58
C PHE A 60 18.36 -5.50 -16.05
N LEU A 61 19.40 -4.81 -15.59
CA LEU A 61 20.58 -5.42 -14.96
C LEU A 61 20.39 -5.64 -13.45
N LEU A 62 19.36 -5.06 -12.85
CA LEU A 62 19.10 -5.19 -11.42
C LEU A 62 18.68 -6.62 -11.07
N HIS A 63 19.21 -7.13 -9.95
CA HIS A 63 18.82 -8.40 -9.37
C HIS A 63 17.98 -8.14 -8.12
N PHE A 64 16.68 -8.41 -8.20
CA PHE A 64 15.71 -8.19 -7.11
C PHE A 64 15.78 -9.24 -5.99
N LYS A 65 16.87 -10.03 -5.92
CA LYS A 65 17.02 -11.11 -4.94
C LYS A 65 17.10 -10.60 -3.50
N GLU A 66 17.70 -9.41 -3.30
CA GLU A 66 18.02 -8.86 -1.97
C GLU A 66 16.95 -7.91 -1.40
N ALA A 67 15.95 -7.52 -2.19
CA ALA A 67 14.89 -6.64 -1.73
C ALA A 67 13.71 -7.43 -1.12
N ASN A 68 12.99 -6.80 -0.19
CA ASN A 68 11.84 -7.34 0.57
C ASN A 68 10.58 -7.59 -0.29
N PHE A 69 10.76 -7.88 -1.58
CA PHE A 69 9.68 -8.26 -2.48
C PHE A 69 9.18 -9.67 -2.18
N THR A 70 7.86 -9.84 -2.31
CA THR A 70 7.21 -11.14 -2.20
C THR A 70 7.54 -12.04 -3.39
N SER A 71 7.30 -13.35 -3.26
CA SER A 71 7.59 -14.32 -4.32
C SER A 71 6.87 -13.97 -5.63
N ARG A 72 5.60 -13.54 -5.55
CA ARG A 72 4.81 -13.10 -6.70
C ARG A 72 5.34 -11.80 -7.32
N GLN A 73 5.78 -10.83 -6.51
CA GLN A 73 6.39 -9.58 -7.02
C GLN A 73 7.70 -9.85 -7.75
N LYS A 74 8.56 -10.71 -7.20
CA LYS A 74 9.80 -11.17 -7.85
C LYS A 74 9.49 -11.87 -9.18
N ALA A 75 8.48 -12.75 -9.18
CA ALA A 75 8.04 -13.44 -10.38
C ALA A 75 7.51 -12.48 -11.45
N PHE A 76 6.76 -11.44 -11.07
CA PHE A 76 6.25 -10.43 -11.99
C PHE A 76 7.41 -9.76 -12.75
N TYR A 77 8.40 -9.22 -12.03
CA TYR A 77 9.57 -8.60 -12.67
C TYR A 77 10.33 -9.56 -13.60
N GLU A 78 10.64 -10.77 -13.11
CA GLU A 78 11.36 -11.77 -13.89
C GLU A 78 10.60 -12.19 -15.15
N CYS A 79 9.27 -12.29 -15.08
CA CYS A 79 8.45 -12.62 -16.24
C CYS A 79 8.48 -11.51 -17.30
N TYR A 80 8.34 -10.24 -16.92
CA TYR A 80 8.41 -9.12 -17.86
C TYR A 80 9.81 -8.93 -18.46
N LYS A 81 10.87 -9.15 -17.68
CA LYS A 81 12.25 -9.15 -18.19
C LYS A 81 12.47 -10.26 -19.22
N LYS A 82 11.99 -11.47 -18.94
CA LYS A 82 12.05 -12.60 -19.88
C LYS A 82 11.21 -12.33 -21.13
N TRP A 83 10.01 -11.77 -20.97
CA TRP A 83 9.16 -11.36 -22.10
C TRP A 83 9.88 -10.41 -23.06
N ALA A 84 10.47 -9.33 -22.54
CA ALA A 84 11.25 -8.39 -23.35
C ALA A 84 12.44 -9.06 -24.06
N THR A 85 13.12 -10.00 -23.37
CA THR A 85 14.20 -10.80 -23.94
C THR A 85 13.69 -11.67 -25.09
N VAL A 86 12.57 -12.39 -24.91
CA VAL A 86 11.97 -13.23 -25.95
C VAL A 86 11.58 -12.38 -27.17
N MET A 87 10.87 -11.27 -26.99
CA MET A 87 10.47 -10.40 -28.10
C MET A 87 11.70 -9.89 -28.89
N THR A 88 12.80 -9.60 -28.20
CA THR A 88 14.07 -9.21 -28.84
C THR A 88 14.71 -10.35 -29.62
N LEU A 89 14.69 -11.57 -29.09
CA LEU A 89 15.21 -12.76 -29.79
C LEU A 89 14.38 -13.07 -31.04
N LEU A 90 13.05 -13.04 -30.92
CA LEU A 90 12.14 -13.32 -32.03
C LEU A 90 12.28 -12.27 -33.14
N SER A 91 12.39 -10.98 -32.81
CA SER A 91 12.60 -9.92 -33.82
C SER A 91 13.95 -10.02 -34.53
N ARG A 92 14.96 -10.62 -33.89
CA ARG A 92 16.28 -10.91 -34.48
C ARG A 92 16.36 -12.29 -35.15
N ASN A 93 15.24 -12.95 -35.41
CA ASN A 93 15.14 -14.29 -36.00
C ASN A 93 15.81 -15.43 -35.21
N ALA A 94 16.14 -15.23 -33.92
CA ALA A 94 16.61 -16.29 -33.04
C ALA A 94 15.45 -17.14 -32.48
N LYS A 95 14.64 -17.71 -33.38
CA LYS A 95 13.32 -18.28 -33.07
C LYS A 95 13.37 -19.51 -32.17
N VAL A 96 14.29 -20.45 -32.40
CA VAL A 96 14.38 -21.70 -31.62
C VAL A 96 14.54 -21.43 -30.13
N VAL A 97 15.49 -20.56 -29.77
CA VAL A 97 15.75 -20.17 -28.38
C VAL A 97 14.62 -19.30 -27.84
N GLY A 98 14.09 -18.38 -28.66
CA GLY A 98 12.98 -17.51 -28.28
C GLY A 98 11.71 -18.29 -27.91
N ILE A 99 11.32 -19.28 -28.73
CA ILE A 99 10.11 -20.07 -28.51
C ILE A 99 10.24 -21.02 -27.32
N ASP A 100 11.38 -21.69 -27.12
CA ASP A 100 11.61 -22.50 -25.90
C ASP A 100 11.50 -21.64 -24.62
N LEU A 101 12.10 -20.45 -24.63
CA LEU A 101 11.98 -19.52 -23.51
C LEU A 101 10.53 -19.03 -23.31
N LEU A 102 9.79 -18.84 -24.39
CA LEU A 102 8.39 -18.41 -24.37
C LEU A 102 7.46 -19.48 -23.78
N GLU A 103 7.63 -20.75 -24.15
CA GLU A 103 6.89 -21.89 -23.59
C GLU A 103 7.17 -22.08 -22.10
N ARG A 104 8.42 -21.83 -21.66
CA ARG A 104 8.77 -21.79 -20.22
C ARG A 104 8.08 -20.63 -19.51
N LEU A 105 8.09 -19.45 -20.13
CA LEU A 105 7.47 -18.25 -19.57
C LEU A 105 5.95 -18.41 -19.42
N LEU A 106 5.29 -19.09 -20.36
CA LEU A 106 3.86 -19.40 -20.29
C LEU A 106 3.51 -20.15 -18.98
N ARG A 107 4.29 -21.16 -18.62
CA ARG A 107 4.07 -21.93 -17.38
C ARG A 107 4.17 -21.06 -16.13
N HIS A 108 5.15 -20.15 -16.08
CA HIS A 108 5.33 -19.25 -14.94
C HIS A 108 4.20 -18.22 -14.84
N THR A 109 3.81 -17.62 -15.95
CA THR A 109 2.76 -16.59 -16.00
C THR A 109 1.38 -17.17 -15.68
N THR A 110 1.12 -18.41 -16.11
CA THR A 110 -0.05 -19.21 -15.73
C THR A 110 -0.08 -19.46 -14.22
N HIS A 111 1.02 -19.97 -13.63
CA HIS A 111 1.08 -20.28 -12.20
C HIS A 111 0.83 -19.08 -11.29
N PHE A 112 1.39 -17.90 -11.60
CA PHE A 112 1.19 -16.69 -10.79
C PHE A 112 -0.05 -15.86 -11.19
N GLU A 113 -0.85 -16.37 -12.13
CA GLU A 113 -2.06 -15.74 -12.65
C GLU A 113 -1.78 -14.32 -13.18
N PHE A 114 -0.76 -14.20 -14.04
CA PHE A 114 -0.47 -12.99 -14.81
C PHE A 114 -1.23 -13.05 -16.15
N THR A 115 -2.57 -12.94 -16.09
CA THR A 115 -3.51 -13.18 -17.19
C THR A 115 -3.16 -12.42 -18.47
N GLU A 116 -2.87 -11.12 -18.38
CA GLU A 116 -2.56 -10.27 -19.55
C GLU A 116 -1.27 -10.72 -20.26
N LEU A 117 -0.22 -10.97 -19.49
CA LEU A 117 1.04 -11.46 -20.05
C LEU A 117 0.88 -12.89 -20.61
N THR A 118 0.04 -13.71 -19.97
CA THR A 118 -0.31 -15.05 -20.47
C THR A 118 -0.97 -14.96 -21.84
N LEU A 119 -1.93 -14.04 -22.02
CA LEU A 119 -2.57 -13.78 -23.32
C LEU A 119 -1.60 -13.30 -24.39
N ASP A 120 -0.70 -12.38 -24.05
CA ASP A 120 0.33 -11.90 -24.97
C ASP A 120 1.24 -13.05 -25.45
N ILE A 121 1.63 -13.94 -24.53
CA ILE A 121 2.44 -15.13 -24.82
C ILE A 121 1.68 -16.10 -25.73
N LEU A 122 0.44 -16.44 -25.37
CA LEU A 122 -0.41 -17.35 -26.15
C LEU A 122 -0.66 -16.80 -27.56
N ARG A 123 -0.86 -15.49 -27.71
CA ARG A 123 -0.98 -14.85 -29.03
C ARG A 123 0.26 -15.08 -29.89
N VAL A 124 1.46 -14.89 -29.33
CA VAL A 124 2.72 -15.08 -30.07
C VAL A 124 2.94 -16.55 -30.44
N LEU A 125 2.68 -17.48 -29.52
CA LEU A 125 2.76 -18.92 -29.80
C LEU A 125 1.76 -19.35 -30.87
N ARG A 126 0.52 -18.83 -30.83
CA ARG A 126 -0.52 -19.10 -31.83
C ARG A 126 -0.08 -18.67 -33.23
N LEU A 127 0.56 -17.51 -33.36
CA LEU A 127 1.11 -17.03 -34.64
C LEU A 127 2.30 -17.86 -35.11
N GLN A 128 3.19 -18.24 -34.20
CA GLN A 128 4.33 -19.11 -34.52
C GLN A 128 3.86 -20.46 -35.05
N TYR A 129 2.96 -21.14 -34.34
CA TYR A 129 2.51 -22.48 -34.72
C TYR A 129 1.62 -22.50 -35.96
N SER A 130 0.89 -21.40 -36.25
CA SER A 130 0.08 -21.31 -37.47
C SER A 130 0.86 -20.87 -38.71
N ILE A 131 1.61 -19.76 -38.63
CA ILE A 131 2.23 -19.13 -39.81
C ILE A 131 3.63 -19.70 -40.10
N VAL A 132 4.40 -20.04 -39.06
CA VAL A 132 5.81 -20.41 -39.21
C VAL A 132 5.98 -21.92 -39.25
N ASP A 133 5.40 -22.63 -38.28
CA ASP A 133 5.63 -24.07 -38.12
C ASP A 133 4.60 -24.93 -38.87
N GLY A 134 3.36 -24.44 -39.02
CA GLY A 134 2.25 -25.20 -39.58
C GLY A 134 1.82 -26.40 -38.70
N ASP A 135 2.14 -26.37 -37.40
CA ASP A 135 1.82 -27.45 -36.45
C ASP A 135 0.39 -27.30 -35.94
N ILE A 136 -0.55 -27.97 -36.61
CA ILE A 136 -1.99 -27.93 -36.31
C ILE A 136 -2.27 -28.36 -34.86
N LYS A 137 -1.54 -29.35 -34.32
CA LYS A 137 -1.79 -29.85 -32.97
C LYS A 137 -1.43 -28.81 -31.93
N LYS A 138 -0.25 -28.20 -32.05
CA LYS A 138 0.17 -27.12 -31.14
C LYS A 138 -0.69 -25.87 -31.30
N TYR A 139 -1.08 -25.55 -32.53
CA TYR A 139 -1.98 -24.43 -32.81
C TYR A 139 -3.32 -24.58 -32.10
N GLU A 140 -4.02 -25.71 -32.27
CA GLU A 140 -5.32 -25.92 -31.62
C GLU A 140 -5.19 -25.93 -30.08
N ALA A 141 -4.12 -26.53 -29.54
CA ALA A 141 -3.86 -26.51 -28.10
C ALA A 141 -3.70 -25.08 -27.55
N VAL A 142 -2.92 -24.23 -28.22
CA VAL A 142 -2.74 -22.82 -27.81
C VAL A 142 -3.99 -21.99 -28.06
N LYS A 143 -4.75 -22.28 -29.12
CA LYS A 143 -6.01 -21.59 -29.42
C LYS A 143 -7.03 -21.80 -28.30
N VAL A 144 -7.24 -23.04 -27.86
CA VAL A 144 -8.14 -23.35 -26.74
C VAL A 144 -7.70 -22.62 -25.46
N GLN A 145 -6.41 -22.68 -25.11
CA GLN A 145 -5.88 -21.94 -23.96
C GLN A 145 -6.07 -20.43 -24.10
N TYR A 146 -5.88 -19.87 -25.30
CA TYR A 146 -6.08 -18.45 -25.54
C TYR A 146 -7.54 -18.04 -25.30
N GLU A 147 -8.49 -18.81 -25.82
CA GLU A 147 -9.94 -18.56 -25.64
C GLU A 147 -10.34 -18.66 -24.15
N GLU A 148 -9.79 -19.62 -23.41
CA GLU A 148 -9.99 -19.75 -21.96
C GLU A 148 -9.47 -18.51 -21.20
N TYR A 149 -8.23 -18.10 -21.46
CA TYR A 149 -7.63 -16.95 -20.79
C TYR A 149 -8.25 -15.62 -21.23
N GLU A 150 -8.79 -15.54 -22.45
CA GLU A 150 -9.49 -14.35 -22.94
C GLU A 150 -10.80 -14.17 -22.18
N ALA A 151 -11.54 -15.26 -21.94
CA ALA A 151 -12.73 -15.24 -21.08
C ALA A 151 -12.38 -14.83 -19.65
N ILE A 152 -11.30 -15.36 -19.06
CA ILE A 152 -10.83 -14.95 -17.73
C ILE A 152 -10.51 -13.46 -17.69
N TRP A 153 -9.72 -12.97 -18.64
CA TRP A 153 -9.34 -11.55 -18.72
C TRP A 153 -10.56 -10.65 -18.86
N MET A 154 -11.57 -11.03 -19.65
CA MET A 154 -12.81 -10.26 -19.76
C MET A 154 -13.54 -10.13 -18.41
N MET A 155 -13.61 -11.21 -17.63
CA MET A 155 -14.20 -11.19 -16.29
C MET A 155 -13.38 -10.32 -15.32
N GLU A 156 -12.06 -10.47 -15.32
CA GLU A 156 -11.13 -9.68 -14.49
C GLU A 156 -11.23 -8.19 -14.80
N ASN A 157 -11.14 -7.83 -16.09
CA ASN A 157 -11.22 -6.45 -16.55
C ASN A 157 -12.58 -5.82 -16.21
N LYS A 158 -13.68 -6.58 -16.32
CA LYS A 158 -15.00 -6.09 -15.91
C LYS A 158 -15.05 -5.76 -14.41
N ALA A 159 -14.50 -6.62 -13.56
CA ALA A 159 -14.44 -6.38 -12.12
C ALA A 159 -13.57 -5.15 -11.79
N GLU A 160 -12.39 -5.05 -12.40
CA GLU A 160 -11.47 -3.91 -12.24
C GLU A 160 -12.11 -2.59 -12.68
N LYS A 161 -12.81 -2.60 -13.82
CA LYS A 161 -13.56 -1.45 -14.34
C LYS A 161 -14.63 -0.99 -13.36
N TYR A 162 -15.47 -1.91 -12.87
CA TYR A 162 -16.55 -1.61 -11.93
C TYR A 162 -16.03 -1.01 -10.62
N TYR A 163 -14.97 -1.58 -10.06
CA TYR A 163 -14.33 -0.99 -8.88
C TYR A 163 -13.79 0.42 -9.15
N SER A 164 -13.12 0.62 -10.29
CA SER A 164 -12.56 1.92 -10.68
C SER A 164 -13.64 2.99 -10.86
N GLU A 165 -14.76 2.66 -11.49
CA GLU A 165 -15.90 3.56 -11.68
C GLU A 165 -16.52 4.01 -10.34
N LEU A 166 -16.65 3.09 -9.37
CA LEU A 166 -17.14 3.42 -8.03
C LEU A 166 -16.15 4.32 -7.27
N MET A 167 -14.85 4.03 -7.35
CA MET A 167 -13.81 4.84 -6.69
C MET A 167 -13.72 6.28 -7.21
N VAL A 168 -13.91 6.49 -8.52
CA VAL A 168 -13.91 7.83 -9.14
C VAL A 168 -15.05 8.69 -8.59
N GLN A 169 -16.23 8.10 -8.36
CA GLN A 169 -17.38 8.82 -7.82
C GLN A 169 -17.18 9.17 -6.34
N PHE A 170 -16.63 8.24 -5.56
CA PHE A 170 -16.33 8.44 -4.15
C PHE A 170 -15.31 9.58 -3.94
N THR A 171 -14.26 9.61 -4.77
CA THR A 171 -13.19 10.62 -4.66
C THR A 171 -13.65 12.02 -5.06
N ASN A 172 -14.55 12.13 -6.06
CA ASN A 172 -14.96 13.42 -6.60
C ASN A 172 -16.14 14.08 -5.85
N SER A 173 -16.68 13.45 -4.79
CA SER A 173 -17.79 13.99 -3.95
C SER A 173 -19.05 14.42 -4.72
N LYS A 174 -19.21 14.00 -5.99
CA LYS A 174 -20.33 14.42 -6.87
C LYS A 174 -21.59 13.57 -6.70
N SER A 175 -21.43 12.31 -6.29
CA SER A 175 -22.54 11.37 -6.10
C SER A 175 -22.89 11.26 -4.61
N THR A 176 -24.16 11.03 -4.31
CA THR A 176 -24.56 10.70 -2.93
C THR A 176 -24.07 9.29 -2.57
N GLN A 177 -23.80 9.05 -1.29
CA GLN A 177 -23.36 7.73 -0.80
C GLN A 177 -24.34 6.61 -1.18
N LEU A 178 -25.65 6.92 -1.23
CA LEU A 178 -26.70 5.99 -1.60
C LEU A 178 -26.64 5.56 -3.08
N GLU A 179 -26.37 6.48 -4.01
CA GLU A 179 -26.26 6.18 -5.44
C GLU A 179 -25.08 5.23 -5.73
N VAL A 180 -23.95 5.46 -5.07
CA VAL A 180 -22.75 4.62 -5.21
C VAL A 180 -23.03 3.19 -4.72
N VAL A 181 -23.76 3.04 -3.61
CA VAL A 181 -24.13 1.73 -3.06
C VAL A 181 -25.06 0.96 -4.00
N GLU A 182 -26.07 1.63 -4.56
CA GLU A 182 -27.01 0.98 -5.48
C GLU A 182 -26.30 0.53 -6.77
N GLN A 183 -25.39 1.34 -7.29
CA GLN A 183 -24.55 0.95 -8.42
C GLN A 183 -23.65 -0.24 -8.07
N ALA A 184 -23.04 -0.26 -6.88
CA ALA A 184 -22.22 -1.37 -6.43
C ALA A 184 -23.04 -2.68 -6.32
N LYS A 185 -24.29 -2.62 -5.84
CA LYS A 185 -25.21 -3.78 -5.82
C LYS A 185 -25.46 -4.31 -7.23
N GLY A 186 -25.76 -3.43 -8.18
CA GLY A 186 -25.93 -3.81 -9.59
C GLY A 186 -24.67 -4.46 -10.19
N TYR A 187 -23.50 -3.86 -9.95
CA TYR A 187 -22.22 -4.37 -10.42
C TYR A 187 -21.87 -5.72 -9.82
N TYR A 188 -22.05 -5.90 -8.50
CA TYR A 188 -21.80 -7.17 -7.85
C TYR A 188 -22.72 -8.28 -8.34
N ALA A 189 -24.00 -7.99 -8.58
CA ALA A 189 -24.95 -8.98 -9.13
C ALA A 189 -24.49 -9.55 -10.49
N GLU A 190 -23.79 -8.76 -11.31
CA GLU A 190 -23.18 -9.24 -12.55
C GLU A 190 -21.87 -10.02 -12.33
N LEU A 191 -21.09 -9.68 -11.30
CA LEU A 191 -19.79 -10.30 -11.03
C LEU A 191 -19.90 -11.62 -10.25
N ALA A 192 -20.91 -11.76 -9.38
CA ALA A 192 -21.06 -12.95 -8.53
C ALA A 192 -21.10 -14.26 -9.33
N PRO A 193 -21.86 -14.39 -10.45
CA PRO A 193 -21.84 -15.59 -11.27
C PRO A 193 -20.47 -15.89 -11.92
N PHE A 194 -19.64 -14.86 -12.15
CA PHE A 194 -18.28 -15.05 -12.65
C PHE A 194 -17.36 -15.56 -11.55
N MET A 195 -17.48 -15.00 -10.35
CA MET A 195 -16.68 -15.40 -9.18
C MET A 195 -16.97 -16.83 -8.72
N GLU A 196 -18.20 -17.32 -8.90
CA GLU A 196 -18.57 -18.73 -8.66
C GLU A 196 -17.89 -19.69 -9.65
N LYS A 197 -17.71 -19.27 -10.90
CA LYS A 197 -17.17 -20.10 -11.98
C LYS A 197 -15.65 -20.02 -12.10
N CYS A 198 -15.06 -18.89 -11.70
CA CYS A 198 -13.67 -18.58 -11.94
C CYS A 198 -12.99 -18.12 -10.65
N ASN A 199 -11.90 -18.79 -10.28
CA ASN A 199 -11.10 -18.50 -9.09
C ASN A 199 -9.89 -17.60 -9.39
N SER A 200 -9.96 -16.76 -10.42
CA SER A 200 -8.82 -15.93 -10.79
C SER A 200 -8.53 -14.85 -9.75
N PHE A 201 -7.25 -14.53 -9.58
CA PHE A 201 -6.73 -13.64 -8.58
C PHE A 201 -7.30 -12.23 -8.70
N LYS A 202 -7.29 -11.62 -9.90
CA LYS A 202 -7.79 -10.25 -10.09
C LYS A 202 -9.32 -10.19 -9.96
N LEU A 203 -10.04 -11.20 -10.47
CA LEU A 203 -11.50 -11.24 -10.38
C LEU A 203 -11.97 -11.24 -8.91
N HIS A 204 -11.40 -12.13 -8.09
CA HIS A 204 -11.75 -12.18 -6.67
C HIS A 204 -11.23 -10.98 -5.88
N MET A 205 -10.11 -10.37 -6.28
CA MET A 205 -9.64 -9.13 -5.67
C MET A 205 -10.66 -8.01 -5.88
N PHE A 206 -10.96 -7.68 -7.13
CA PHE A 206 -11.84 -6.55 -7.44
C PHE A 206 -13.31 -6.83 -7.15
N GLY A 207 -13.80 -8.05 -7.43
CA GLY A 207 -15.19 -8.42 -7.15
C GLY A 207 -15.55 -8.32 -5.67
N ARG A 208 -14.64 -8.74 -4.77
CA ARG A 208 -14.83 -8.61 -3.32
C ARG A 208 -14.70 -7.16 -2.83
N LEU A 209 -13.87 -6.34 -3.49
CA LEU A 209 -13.81 -4.91 -3.20
C LEU A 209 -15.10 -4.18 -3.59
N VAL A 210 -15.71 -4.55 -4.73
CA VAL A 210 -17.04 -4.05 -5.12
C VAL A 210 -18.10 -4.47 -4.11
N GLU A 211 -18.11 -5.74 -3.70
CA GLU A 211 -19.04 -6.24 -2.69
C GLU A 211 -18.87 -5.50 -1.35
N MET A 212 -17.64 -5.26 -0.92
CA MET A 212 -17.34 -4.54 0.32
C MET A 212 -17.87 -3.10 0.33
N MET A 213 -17.94 -2.43 -0.83
CA MET A 213 -18.54 -1.09 -0.93
C MET A 213 -20.03 -1.08 -0.60
N ILE A 214 -20.74 -2.19 -0.84
CA ILE A 214 -22.15 -2.34 -0.49
C ILE A 214 -22.33 -2.25 1.03
N TYR A 215 -21.61 -3.10 1.77
CA TYR A 215 -21.69 -3.16 3.24
C TYR A 215 -21.13 -1.90 3.91
N ASN A 216 -20.04 -1.34 3.40
CA ASN A 216 -19.48 -0.10 3.93
C ASN A 216 -20.43 1.09 3.78
N GLY A 217 -21.21 1.13 2.71
CA GLY A 217 -22.24 2.14 2.50
C GLY A 217 -23.34 2.14 3.56
N GLU A 218 -23.63 0.97 4.13
CA GLU A 218 -24.65 0.74 5.17
C GLU A 218 -24.04 0.70 6.59
N ASN A 219 -22.71 0.89 6.72
CA ASN A 219 -21.93 0.68 7.94
C ASN A 219 -22.13 -0.73 8.54
N ASP A 220 -22.33 -1.75 7.70
CA ASP A 220 -22.51 -3.14 8.12
C ASP A 220 -21.16 -3.82 8.35
N TYR A 221 -20.55 -3.49 9.49
CA TYR A 221 -19.25 -4.03 9.88
C TYR A 221 -19.25 -5.55 10.11
N VAL A 222 -20.41 -6.15 10.39
CA VAL A 222 -20.52 -7.61 10.62
C VAL A 222 -20.37 -8.35 9.30
N ASN A 223 -21.10 -7.93 8.27
CA ASN A 223 -20.99 -8.56 6.96
C ASN A 223 -19.68 -8.18 6.24
N THR A 224 -19.17 -6.96 6.42
CA THR A 224 -17.81 -6.62 5.95
C THR A 224 -16.74 -7.52 6.58
N ALA A 225 -16.82 -7.80 7.89
CA ALA A 225 -15.89 -8.71 8.56
C ALA A 225 -15.93 -10.12 7.96
N ARG A 226 -17.14 -10.69 7.76
CA ARG A 226 -17.32 -12.01 7.14
C ARG A 226 -16.73 -12.06 5.73
N LEU A 227 -17.01 -11.04 4.91
CA LEU A 227 -16.45 -10.91 3.57
C LEU A 227 -14.91 -10.90 3.62
N CYS A 228 -14.32 -10.12 4.53
CA CYS A 228 -12.86 -10.05 4.67
C CYS A 228 -12.27 -11.40 5.09
N GLU A 229 -12.89 -12.11 6.03
CA GLU A 229 -12.46 -13.44 6.45
C GLU A 229 -12.53 -14.45 5.29
N ASP A 230 -13.60 -14.40 4.51
CA ASP A 230 -13.77 -15.24 3.32
C ASP A 230 -12.71 -14.92 2.25
N ALA A 231 -12.42 -13.63 2.02
CA ALA A 231 -11.37 -13.18 1.13
C ALA A 231 -9.99 -13.66 1.59
N ILE A 232 -9.67 -13.52 2.88
CA ILE A 232 -8.41 -13.97 3.47
C ILE A 232 -8.26 -15.48 3.27
N ARG A 233 -9.29 -16.28 3.56
CA ARG A 233 -9.25 -17.74 3.32
C ARG A 233 -9.00 -18.08 1.85
N PHE A 234 -9.63 -17.36 0.92
CA PHE A 234 -9.44 -17.56 -0.51
C PHE A 234 -7.99 -17.27 -0.94
N PHE A 235 -7.41 -16.15 -0.51
CA PHE A 235 -6.06 -15.75 -0.89
C PHE A 235 -4.96 -16.56 -0.19
N ASP A 236 -5.21 -17.05 1.03
CA ASP A 236 -4.31 -17.95 1.76
C ASP A 236 -4.24 -19.37 1.15
N GLN A 237 -5.26 -19.77 0.37
CA GLN A 237 -5.28 -21.07 -0.34
C GLN A 237 -4.47 -21.06 -1.64
N LYS A 238 -4.03 -19.88 -2.12
CA LYS A 238 -3.13 -19.79 -3.30
C LYS A 238 -1.77 -20.36 -2.93
N ASP A 239 -1.14 -21.07 -3.87
CA ASP A 239 0.18 -21.69 -3.70
C ASP A 239 1.36 -20.70 -3.86
N TYR A 240 1.05 -19.42 -4.06
CA TYR A 240 1.98 -18.31 -4.14
C TYR A 240 1.56 -17.16 -3.22
N ASP A 241 2.48 -16.23 -2.98
CA ASP A 241 2.22 -15.10 -2.09
C ASP A 241 1.13 -14.15 -2.64
N SER A 242 0.11 -13.93 -1.82
CA SER A 242 -1.01 -13.02 -2.07
C SER A 242 -0.97 -11.79 -1.16
N GLY A 243 0.22 -11.27 -0.86
CA GLY A 243 0.42 -10.27 0.17
C GLY A 243 -0.40 -8.98 0.00
N LEU A 244 -0.55 -8.47 -1.23
CA LEU A 244 -1.33 -7.24 -1.48
C LEU A 244 -2.82 -7.40 -1.14
N PRO A 245 -3.58 -8.37 -1.70
CA PRO A 245 -4.95 -8.63 -1.26
C PRO A 245 -5.05 -8.87 0.24
N LEU A 246 -4.14 -9.67 0.81
CA LEU A 246 -4.17 -9.99 2.23
C LEU A 246 -3.99 -8.74 3.10
N GLN A 247 -3.05 -7.85 2.78
CA GLN A 247 -2.92 -6.55 3.46
C GLN A 247 -4.23 -5.76 3.43
N VAL A 248 -4.91 -5.70 2.27
CA VAL A 248 -6.16 -4.96 2.11
C VAL A 248 -7.29 -5.55 2.96
N PHE A 249 -7.51 -6.87 2.91
CA PHE A 249 -8.60 -7.50 3.65
C PHE A 249 -8.30 -7.60 5.14
N TYR A 250 -7.06 -7.82 5.56
CA TYR A 250 -6.69 -7.76 6.99
C TYR A 250 -6.89 -6.36 7.56
N TYR A 251 -6.50 -5.32 6.84
CA TYR A 251 -6.71 -3.94 7.28
C TYR A 251 -8.19 -3.64 7.49
N ASN A 252 -9.05 -3.96 6.52
CA ASN A 252 -10.49 -3.76 6.64
C ASN A 252 -11.13 -4.62 7.73
N LEU A 253 -10.67 -5.85 7.94
CA LEU A 253 -11.15 -6.71 9.03
C LEU A 253 -10.85 -6.10 10.40
N ILE A 254 -9.66 -5.52 10.59
CA ILE A 254 -9.30 -4.84 11.84
C ILE A 254 -10.14 -3.57 12.02
N VAL A 255 -10.43 -2.81 10.95
CA VAL A 255 -11.36 -1.68 11.01
C VAL A 255 -12.74 -2.15 11.47
N CYS A 256 -13.25 -3.27 10.96
CA CYS A 256 -14.52 -3.83 11.41
C CYS A 256 -14.48 -4.19 12.91
N TYR A 257 -13.43 -4.87 13.36
CA TYR A 257 -13.27 -5.22 14.77
C TYR A 257 -13.10 -4.01 15.69
N LEU A 258 -12.49 -2.93 15.22
CA LEU A 258 -12.47 -1.64 15.91
C LEU A 258 -13.89 -1.09 16.09
N GLN A 259 -14.68 -1.04 15.03
CA GLN A 259 -16.04 -0.49 15.10
C GLN A 259 -16.98 -1.36 15.95
N LEU A 260 -16.78 -2.68 15.91
CA LEU A 260 -17.51 -3.65 16.74
C LEU A 260 -16.96 -3.76 18.18
N ARG A 261 -15.81 -3.12 18.47
CA ARG A 261 -15.08 -3.19 19.76
C ARG A 261 -14.70 -4.62 20.18
N GLU A 262 -14.40 -5.46 19.21
CA GLU A 262 -14.03 -6.88 19.38
C GLU A 262 -12.50 -7.01 19.51
N PHE A 263 -11.97 -6.71 20.69
CA PHE A 263 -10.52 -6.63 20.92
C PHE A 263 -9.80 -7.95 20.65
N GLU A 264 -10.29 -9.05 21.22
CA GLU A 264 -9.65 -10.36 21.18
C GLU A 264 -9.53 -10.87 19.74
N LYS A 265 -10.58 -10.67 18.93
CA LYS A 265 -10.57 -11.01 17.51
C LYS A 265 -9.58 -10.14 16.73
N GLY A 266 -9.61 -8.81 16.94
CA GLY A 266 -8.68 -7.91 16.27
C GLY A 266 -7.22 -8.17 16.62
N GLN A 267 -6.93 -8.45 17.90
CA GLN A 267 -5.60 -8.83 18.37
C GLN A 267 -5.10 -10.11 17.71
N ALA A 268 -5.95 -11.15 17.63
CA ALA A 268 -5.61 -12.41 16.96
C ALA A 268 -5.29 -12.19 15.47
N VAL A 269 -6.07 -11.34 14.79
CA VAL A 269 -5.84 -10.98 13.39
C VAL A 269 -4.52 -10.23 13.21
N ILE A 270 -4.23 -9.24 14.05
CA ILE A 270 -2.99 -8.46 13.98
C ILE A 270 -1.76 -9.35 14.15
N ASN A 271 -1.82 -10.29 15.10
CA ASN A 271 -0.74 -11.25 15.33
C ASN A 271 -0.50 -12.16 14.11
N ARG A 272 -1.57 -12.53 13.41
CA ARG A 272 -1.49 -13.33 12.17
C ARG A 272 -0.98 -12.52 10.98
N CYS A 273 -1.45 -11.28 10.80
CA CYS A 273 -1.16 -10.52 9.60
C CYS A 273 0.21 -9.83 9.62
N GLY A 274 0.93 -9.83 10.77
CA GLY A 274 2.23 -9.17 10.92
C GLY A 274 3.27 -9.53 9.84
N TYR A 275 3.23 -10.76 9.30
CA TYR A 275 4.09 -11.18 8.18
C TYR A 275 3.94 -10.29 6.93
N TYR A 276 2.73 -9.82 6.66
CA TYR A 276 2.45 -9.02 5.47
C TYR A 276 2.78 -7.54 5.65
N PHE A 277 3.00 -7.06 6.87
CA PHE A 277 3.27 -5.65 7.15
C PHE A 277 4.71 -5.48 7.63
N GLU A 278 5.62 -5.23 6.68
CA GLU A 278 7.04 -5.04 6.96
C GLU A 278 7.26 -3.90 7.97
N GLU A 279 7.93 -4.21 9.06
CA GLU A 279 8.15 -3.29 10.17
C GLU A 279 8.89 -2.01 9.74
N GLY A 280 8.42 -0.86 10.20
CA GLY A 280 8.97 0.44 9.85
C GLY A 280 8.55 1.02 8.49
N THR A 281 7.78 0.28 7.69
CA THR A 281 7.11 0.82 6.49
C THR A 281 5.89 1.66 6.86
N PHE A 282 5.43 2.51 5.94
CA PHE A 282 4.23 3.34 6.15
C PHE A 282 3.01 2.50 6.55
N ASN A 283 2.76 1.39 5.84
CA ASN A 283 1.62 0.51 6.11
C ASN A 283 1.70 -0.15 7.48
N TRP A 284 2.90 -0.50 7.96
CA TRP A 284 3.08 -1.03 9.30
C TRP A 284 2.69 -0.01 10.37
N PHE A 285 3.10 1.26 10.24
CA PHE A 285 2.67 2.31 11.17
C PHE A 285 1.14 2.50 11.14
N LYS A 286 0.50 2.44 9.96
CA LYS A 286 -0.96 2.51 9.85
C LYS A 286 -1.68 1.32 10.49
N LEU A 287 -1.10 0.12 10.42
CA LEU A 287 -1.61 -1.03 11.15
C LEU A 287 -1.51 -0.82 12.67
N GLN A 288 -0.38 -0.30 13.15
CA GLN A 288 -0.20 -0.01 14.58
C GLN A 288 -1.15 1.10 15.06
N GLU A 289 -1.44 2.11 14.24
CA GLU A 289 -2.45 3.13 14.55
C GLU A 289 -3.83 2.51 14.76
N LEU A 290 -4.27 1.61 13.87
CA LEU A 290 -5.54 0.88 14.04
C LEU A 290 -5.56 0.03 15.30
N PHE A 291 -4.46 -0.67 15.59
CA PHE A 291 -4.37 -1.51 16.77
C PHE A 291 -4.44 -0.67 18.06
N PHE A 292 -3.79 0.49 18.07
CA PHE A 292 -3.86 1.44 19.18
C PHE A 292 -5.30 1.91 19.43
N LEU A 293 -6.02 2.27 18.36
CA LEU A 293 -7.42 2.66 18.44
C LEU A 293 -8.29 1.51 18.96
N LEU A 294 -8.07 0.28 18.47
CA LEU A 294 -8.82 -0.90 18.92
C LEU A 294 -8.62 -1.13 20.42
N ALA A 295 -7.37 -1.09 20.90
CA ALA A 295 -7.03 -1.26 22.30
C ALA A 295 -7.68 -0.18 23.19
N THR A 296 -7.56 1.08 22.80
CA THR A 296 -8.11 2.20 23.58
C THR A 296 -9.65 2.23 23.60
N HIS A 297 -10.30 1.95 22.47
CA HIS A 297 -11.77 1.94 22.38
C HIS A 297 -12.43 0.75 23.09
N SER A 298 -11.69 -0.34 23.30
CA SER A 298 -12.14 -1.53 24.01
C SER A 298 -11.71 -1.58 25.49
N GLY A 299 -10.95 -0.58 25.96
CA GLY A 299 -10.52 -0.48 27.37
C GLY A 299 -9.21 -1.19 27.72
N HIS A 300 -8.50 -1.72 26.73
CA HIS A 300 -7.20 -2.40 26.86
C HIS A 300 -6.05 -1.38 26.89
N TYR A 301 -6.00 -0.58 27.96
CA TYR A 301 -5.12 0.59 28.05
C TYR A 301 -3.64 0.23 28.27
N GLU A 302 -3.35 -0.90 28.93
CA GLU A 302 -1.97 -1.36 29.11
C GLU A 302 -1.37 -1.81 27.78
N GLU A 303 -2.14 -2.54 26.97
CA GLU A 303 -1.78 -2.97 25.63
C GLU A 303 -1.54 -1.76 24.71
N ALA A 304 -2.43 -0.77 24.76
CA ALA A 304 -2.25 0.49 24.04
C ALA A 304 -0.95 1.22 24.44
N TYR A 305 -0.61 1.20 25.73
CA TYR A 305 0.62 1.80 26.24
C TYR A 305 1.87 1.06 25.76
N TRP A 306 1.90 -0.27 25.84
CA TRP A 306 3.04 -1.06 25.36
C TRP A 306 3.25 -0.92 23.85
N LEU A 307 2.14 -0.87 23.10
CA LEU A 307 2.16 -0.61 21.68
C LEU A 307 2.76 0.77 21.36
N TYR A 308 2.35 1.81 22.09
CA TYR A 308 2.94 3.13 21.96
C TYR A 308 4.45 3.11 22.19
N GLU A 309 4.92 2.50 23.29
CA GLU A 309 6.35 2.41 23.58
C GLU A 309 7.10 1.65 22.48
N LYS A 310 6.53 0.58 21.92
CA LYS A 310 7.12 -0.12 20.78
C LYS A 310 7.30 0.81 19.58
N VAL A 311 6.28 1.58 19.23
CA VAL A 311 6.27 2.38 18.00
C VAL A 311 7.15 3.61 18.10
N VAL A 312 7.07 4.39 19.19
CA VAL A 312 7.86 5.63 19.31
C VAL A 312 9.34 5.39 19.59
N ASN A 313 9.70 4.19 20.05
CA ASN A 313 11.10 3.80 20.21
C ASN A 313 11.67 3.11 18.95
N TYR A 314 10.91 3.04 17.85
CA TYR A 314 11.41 2.49 16.59
C TYR A 314 12.58 3.32 16.04
N PRO A 315 13.63 2.70 15.46
CA PRO A 315 14.78 3.43 14.92
C PRO A 315 14.37 4.50 13.90
N ARG A 316 14.87 5.73 14.11
CA ARG A 316 14.59 6.90 13.26
C ARG A 316 13.09 7.23 13.15
N PHE A 317 12.32 6.98 14.21
CA PHE A 317 10.90 7.36 14.27
C PHE A 317 10.66 8.84 13.94
N GLU A 318 11.48 9.74 14.50
CA GLU A 318 11.36 11.20 14.27
C GLU A 318 11.67 11.62 12.83
N GLU A 319 12.34 10.78 12.02
CA GLU A 319 12.60 11.03 10.60
C GLU A 319 11.44 10.55 9.69
N LYS A 320 10.40 9.92 10.26
CA LYS A 320 9.24 9.45 9.49
C LYS A 320 8.36 10.62 9.07
N ALA A 321 7.41 10.34 8.17
CA ALA A 321 6.47 11.33 7.68
C ALA A 321 5.74 12.02 8.84
N VAL A 322 5.58 13.34 8.74
CA VAL A 322 5.00 14.19 9.80
C VAL A 322 3.62 13.70 10.22
N GLN A 323 2.83 13.16 9.29
CA GLN A 323 1.52 12.56 9.57
C GLN A 323 1.60 11.41 10.59
N ILE A 324 2.65 10.59 10.53
CA ILE A 324 2.85 9.48 11.47
C ILE A 324 3.30 10.05 12.81
N THR A 325 4.35 10.88 12.82
CA THR A 325 4.93 11.36 14.08
C THR A 325 3.95 12.20 14.89
N GLU A 326 3.19 13.10 14.25
CA GLU A 326 2.14 13.87 14.93
C GLU A 326 0.99 12.99 15.45
N MET A 327 0.64 11.91 14.74
CA MET A 327 -0.43 10.99 15.19
C MET A 327 -0.08 10.33 16.52
N TRP A 328 1.14 9.79 16.62
CA TRP A 328 1.59 9.15 17.86
C TRP A 328 1.81 10.16 18.98
N LYS A 329 2.14 11.43 18.69
CA LYS A 329 2.14 12.50 19.71
C LYS A 329 0.73 12.77 20.24
N ILE A 330 -0.31 12.72 19.40
CA ILE A 330 -1.70 12.80 19.85
C ILE A 330 -2.02 11.61 20.77
N TYR A 331 -1.65 10.39 20.37
CA TYR A 331 -1.82 9.19 21.20
C TYR A 331 -1.08 9.28 22.55
N GLN A 332 0.14 9.84 22.57
CA GLN A 332 0.86 10.12 23.80
C GLN A 332 0.04 10.98 24.78
N ALA A 333 -0.63 12.01 24.26
CA ALA A 333 -1.43 12.91 25.08
C ALA A 333 -2.67 12.23 25.67
N TYR A 334 -3.31 11.35 24.91
CA TYR A 334 -4.40 10.49 25.40
C TYR A 334 -3.92 9.49 26.46
N LEU A 335 -2.80 8.80 26.23
CA LEU A 335 -2.22 7.89 27.22
C LEU A 335 -1.86 8.62 28.52
N PHE A 336 -1.29 9.82 28.43
CA PHE A 336 -0.96 10.61 29.61
C PHE A 336 -2.20 11.00 30.41
N PHE A 337 -3.32 11.30 29.73
CA PHE A 337 -4.61 11.50 30.41
C PHE A 337 -5.06 10.21 31.13
N LEU A 338 -5.01 9.06 30.47
CA LEU A 338 -5.37 7.77 31.05
C LEU A 338 -4.51 7.41 32.29
N ILE A 339 -3.23 7.75 32.27
CA ILE A 339 -2.34 7.63 33.44
C ILE A 339 -2.78 8.56 34.57
N LYS A 340 -3.07 9.84 34.28
CA LYS A 340 -3.52 10.82 35.29
C LYS A 340 -4.79 10.37 36.02
N ILE A 341 -5.74 9.78 35.30
CA ILE A 341 -7.01 9.29 35.88
C ILE A 341 -6.90 7.87 36.47
N GLY A 342 -5.69 7.29 36.52
CA GLY A 342 -5.43 5.99 37.14
C GLY A 342 -5.92 4.78 36.33
N LYS A 343 -6.18 4.93 35.04
CA LYS A 343 -6.56 3.82 34.14
C LYS A 343 -5.37 3.01 33.63
N ILE A 344 -4.17 3.59 33.69
CA ILE A 344 -2.91 2.91 33.40
C ILE A 344 -2.07 2.91 34.70
N PRO A 345 -1.61 1.75 35.19
CA PRO A 345 -0.83 1.68 36.42
C PRO A 345 0.49 2.45 36.31
N PRO A 346 0.88 3.25 37.31
CA PRO A 346 2.14 4.01 37.27
C PRO A 346 3.39 3.11 37.21
N GLY A 347 3.29 1.85 37.66
CA GLY A 347 4.41 0.90 37.69
C GLY A 347 4.95 0.49 36.32
N ILE A 348 4.16 0.67 35.25
CA ILE A 348 4.60 0.35 33.88
C ILE A 348 5.03 1.58 33.08
N VAL A 349 4.85 2.80 33.62
CA VAL A 349 5.03 4.06 32.89
C VAL A 349 6.50 4.46 32.78
N SER A 350 6.95 4.72 31.56
CA SER A 350 8.31 5.13 31.23
C SER A 350 8.57 6.59 31.63
N GLY A 351 9.86 6.93 31.80
CA GLY A 351 10.29 8.30 32.06
C GLY A 351 9.96 9.30 30.94
N LYS A 352 9.62 8.84 29.73
CA LYS A 352 9.27 9.70 28.59
C LYS A 352 7.84 10.21 28.69
N ILE A 353 6.86 9.32 28.87
CA ILE A 353 5.45 9.70 28.99
C ILE A 353 5.19 10.49 30.27
N SER A 354 5.83 10.13 31.39
CA SER A 354 5.63 10.83 32.66
C SER A 354 6.06 12.31 32.65
N LYS A 355 6.87 12.73 31.68
CA LYS A 355 7.31 14.13 31.49
C LYS A 355 6.46 14.91 30.48
N PHE A 356 5.34 14.36 30.02
CA PHE A 356 4.46 15.03 29.07
C PHE A 356 4.02 16.41 29.58
N ARG A 357 4.01 17.41 28.68
CA ARG A 357 3.52 18.76 28.96
C ARG A 357 2.62 19.22 27.84
N ILE A 358 1.39 19.60 28.17
CA ILE A 358 0.37 20.00 27.20
C ILE A 358 0.84 21.17 26.31
N THR A 359 1.51 22.19 26.89
CA THR A 359 2.04 23.34 26.13
C THR A 359 3.09 22.93 25.10
N LYS A 360 3.97 21.99 25.45
CA LYS A 360 4.99 21.48 24.52
C LYS A 360 4.33 20.70 23.38
N PHE A 361 3.37 19.83 23.71
CA PHE A 361 2.58 19.10 22.72
C PHE A 361 1.90 20.02 21.71
N LEU A 362 1.20 21.07 22.18
CA LEU A 362 0.49 22.01 21.29
C LEU A 362 1.44 22.75 20.34
N ASN A 363 2.66 23.06 20.78
CA ASN A 363 3.67 23.70 19.93
C ASN A 363 4.28 22.76 18.88
N GLU A 364 4.25 21.45 19.13
CA GLU A 364 4.84 20.43 18.26
C GLU A 364 3.85 19.87 17.22
N ILE A 365 2.54 20.09 17.39
CA ILE A 365 1.51 19.68 16.42
C ILE A 365 1.24 20.82 15.44
N SER A 366 1.84 20.72 14.26
CA SER A 366 1.86 21.78 13.25
C SER A 366 0.94 21.48 12.05
N LEU A 367 0.80 20.21 11.69
CA LEU A 367 -0.01 19.74 10.57
C LEU A 367 -1.46 19.55 11.01
N PHE A 368 -1.69 18.73 12.04
CA PHE A 368 -3.06 18.39 12.45
C PHE A 368 -3.81 19.53 13.15
N SER A 369 -3.10 20.50 13.71
CA SER A 369 -3.72 21.71 14.29
C SER A 369 -4.37 22.62 13.23
N LYS A 370 -3.97 22.49 11.96
CA LYS A 370 -4.54 23.23 10.83
C LYS A 370 -5.67 22.46 10.12
N ASP A 371 -5.84 21.18 10.44
CA ASP A 371 -6.85 20.31 9.84
C ASP A 371 -8.22 20.52 10.50
N LYS A 372 -9.03 21.40 9.91
CA LYS A 372 -10.32 21.78 10.47
C LYS A 372 -11.42 20.70 10.38
N ARG A 373 -11.21 19.57 9.69
CA ARG A 373 -12.26 18.53 9.53
C ARG A 373 -11.83 17.14 9.98
N GLY A 374 -10.57 16.96 10.37
CA GLY A 374 -10.05 15.70 10.88
C GLY A 374 -9.44 15.85 12.27
N MET A 375 -8.11 15.79 12.32
CA MET A 375 -7.39 15.48 13.56
C MET A 375 -7.30 16.64 14.55
N ASN A 376 -7.64 17.88 14.16
CA ASN A 376 -7.70 18.99 15.11
C ASN A 376 -8.77 18.76 16.20
N ILE A 377 -9.86 18.07 15.87
CA ILE A 377 -10.88 17.70 16.86
C ILE A 377 -10.25 16.84 17.96
N SER A 378 -9.43 15.85 17.59
CA SER A 378 -8.69 15.01 18.53
C SER A 378 -7.75 15.84 19.42
N VAL A 379 -7.11 16.88 18.88
CA VAL A 379 -6.23 17.78 19.65
C VAL A 379 -7.03 18.65 20.64
N LEU A 380 -8.21 19.12 20.25
CA LEU A 380 -9.11 19.89 21.12
C LEU A 380 -9.66 19.02 22.25
N ILE A 381 -10.08 17.78 21.95
CA ILE A 381 -10.55 16.82 22.96
C ILE A 381 -9.46 16.55 23.99
N VAL A 382 -8.21 16.33 23.56
CA VAL A 382 -7.06 16.18 24.49
C VAL A 382 -6.95 17.36 25.44
N GLN A 383 -7.08 18.60 24.95
CA GLN A 383 -7.01 19.78 25.80
C GLN A 383 -8.13 19.82 26.85
N ILE A 384 -9.36 19.49 26.45
CA ILE A 384 -10.51 19.39 27.35
C ILE A 384 -10.27 18.34 28.43
N LEU A 385 -9.83 17.14 28.04
CA LEU A 385 -9.56 16.04 28.97
C LEU A 385 -8.50 16.40 30.01
N HIS A 386 -7.41 17.06 29.60
CA HIS A 386 -6.37 17.50 30.53
C HIS A 386 -6.82 18.64 31.44
N ALA A 387 -7.56 19.63 30.92
CA ALA A 387 -8.13 20.72 31.73
C ALA A 387 -9.12 20.20 32.78
N LEU A 388 -9.97 19.23 32.40
CA LEU A 388 -10.87 18.53 33.32
C LEU A 388 -10.13 17.77 34.41
N ALA A 389 -9.09 17.01 34.04
CA ALA A 389 -8.26 16.30 35.01
C ALA A 389 -7.57 17.25 36.01
N GLU A 390 -7.25 18.46 35.58
CA GLU A 390 -6.66 19.53 36.39
C GLU A 390 -7.70 20.38 37.14
N LYS A 391 -9.01 20.08 36.96
CA LYS A 391 -10.15 20.84 37.52
C LYS A 391 -10.17 22.31 37.09
N ASN A 392 -9.61 22.63 35.93
CA ASN A 392 -9.65 23.96 35.33
C ASN A 392 -10.92 24.11 34.47
N TYR A 393 -12.05 24.39 35.13
CA TYR A 393 -13.36 24.42 34.48
C TYR A 393 -13.54 25.60 33.51
N ASP A 394 -12.90 26.75 33.77
CA ASP A 394 -12.98 27.92 32.88
C ASP A 394 -12.35 27.61 31.52
N GLN A 395 -11.14 27.06 31.53
CA GLN A 395 -10.47 26.63 30.30
C GLN A 395 -11.22 25.48 29.61
N THR A 396 -11.84 24.60 30.39
CA THR A 396 -12.66 23.52 29.84
C THR A 396 -13.85 24.08 29.05
N ALA A 397 -14.59 25.04 29.62
CA ALA A 397 -15.74 25.66 28.98
C ALA A 397 -15.35 26.37 27.66
N GLU A 398 -14.26 27.15 27.67
CA GLU A 398 -13.74 27.82 26.47
C GLU A 398 -13.39 26.82 25.35
N ARG A 399 -12.82 25.67 25.71
CA ARG A 399 -12.46 24.63 24.73
C ARG A 399 -13.67 23.87 24.21
N ILE A 400 -14.69 23.63 25.03
CA ILE A 400 -15.96 23.03 24.59
C ILE A 400 -16.64 23.94 23.56
N GLU A 401 -16.77 25.24 23.83
CA GLU A 401 -17.32 26.22 22.88
C GLU A 401 -16.52 26.26 21.56
N THR A 402 -15.20 25.98 21.63
CA THR A 402 -14.37 25.89 20.43
C THR A 402 -14.69 24.65 19.60
N ILE A 403 -15.01 23.51 20.22
CA ILE A 403 -15.41 22.28 19.51
C ILE A 403 -16.81 22.42 18.90
N GLU A 404 -17.74 23.12 19.54
CA GLU A 404 -19.09 23.34 19.00
C GLU A 404 -19.07 24.02 17.62
N LYS A 405 -18.03 24.81 17.32
CA LYS A 405 -17.83 25.43 16.00
C LYS A 405 -17.50 24.44 14.87
N TYR A 406 -17.26 23.18 15.20
CA TYR A 406 -16.95 22.09 14.26
C TYR A 406 -18.11 21.12 14.04
N CYS A 407 -19.14 21.18 14.90
CA CYS A 407 -20.38 20.41 14.77
C CYS A 407 -21.40 21.26 13.99
#